data_AF-A0A6G0VN43-F1
#
_entry.id   AF-A0A6G0VN43-F1
#
_cell.length_a   1.000
_cell.length_b   1.000
_cell.length_c   1.000
_cell.angle_alpha   90.00
_cell.angle_beta   90.00
_cell.angle_gamma   90.00
#
_symmetry.space_group_name_H-M   'P 1'
#
loop_
_entity.id
_entity.type
_entity.pdbx_description
1 polymer ?
#
loop_
_entity_poly.entity_id
_entity_poly.type
_entity_poly.pdbx_seq_one_letter_code
_entity_poly.pdbx_strand_id
1 'polypeptide(L)'
;MIKLSELQKDVRVDESTVYELTGINSLPVFTIGTVVLTIQLESKNITATFQVMNDDFPIPEAGILGAPFLRENGVSIDFKTSTLSIEVSGHPESPEPQKVPQTIIIQPRSETLIPIVTNKEDGTTLLIHAQPIGEKGILLGNIVNKVNEGQILVSVINTSEDHIELCPPQLGDL
;
A
#
# COMPACT_ATOMS: atom_id res chain seq x y z
N MET A 1 -11.84 -15.97 -9.71
CA MET A 1 -12.51 -17.18 -10.22
C MET A 1 -11.55 -17.95 -11.12
N ILE A 2 -11.77 -19.25 -11.27
CA ILE A 2 -10.94 -20.14 -12.09
C ILE A 2 -11.81 -21.27 -12.68
N LYS A 3 -11.50 -21.72 -13.90
CA LYS A 3 -12.16 -22.87 -14.53
C LYS A 3 -11.75 -24.19 -13.86
N LEU A 4 -12.66 -25.15 -13.83
CA LEU A 4 -12.42 -26.46 -13.22
C LEU A 4 -11.27 -27.21 -13.92
N SER A 5 -11.17 -27.12 -15.25
CA SER A 5 -10.11 -27.75 -16.06
C SER A 5 -8.69 -27.34 -15.68
N GLU A 6 -8.54 -26.16 -15.07
CA GLU A 6 -7.25 -25.57 -14.71
C GLU A 6 -6.77 -26.02 -13.32
N LEU A 7 -7.61 -26.70 -12.56
CA LEU A 7 -7.26 -27.25 -11.26
C LEU A 7 -6.51 -28.58 -11.41
N GLN A 8 -5.54 -28.81 -10.53
CA GLN A 8 -4.89 -30.12 -10.44
C GLN A 8 -5.86 -31.17 -9.91
N LYS A 9 -5.70 -32.43 -10.33
CA LYS A 9 -6.67 -33.51 -10.08
C LYS A 9 -6.89 -33.84 -8.61
N ASP A 10 -5.96 -33.48 -7.75
CA ASP A 10 -5.96 -33.71 -6.31
C ASP A 10 -6.55 -32.53 -5.51
N VAL A 11 -6.81 -31.40 -6.17
CA VAL A 11 -7.45 -30.24 -5.55
C VAL A 11 -8.94 -30.51 -5.35
N ARG A 12 -9.39 -30.45 -4.09
CA ARG A 12 -10.81 -30.60 -3.74
C ARG A 12 -11.51 -29.25 -3.75
N VAL A 13 -12.61 -29.18 -4.48
CA VAL A 13 -13.53 -28.03 -4.48
C VAL A 13 -14.49 -28.17 -3.30
N ASP A 14 -14.66 -27.09 -2.55
CA ASP A 14 -15.69 -26.98 -1.52
C ASP A 14 -16.99 -26.48 -2.14
N GLU A 15 -17.95 -27.41 -2.31
CA GLU A 15 -19.27 -27.16 -2.90
C GLU A 15 -20.31 -26.67 -1.87
N SER A 16 -19.89 -26.39 -0.62
CA SER A 16 -20.80 -25.88 0.43
C SER A 16 -21.38 -24.50 0.10
N THR A 17 -20.67 -23.72 -0.71
CA THR A 17 -21.06 -22.36 -1.08
C THR A 17 -21.03 -22.19 -2.59
N VAL A 18 -22.22 -22.03 -3.17
CA VAL A 18 -22.45 -21.75 -4.60
C VAL A 18 -22.98 -20.32 -4.75
N TYR A 19 -22.40 -19.56 -5.67
CA TYR A 19 -22.81 -18.19 -5.97
C TYR A 19 -23.47 -18.11 -7.34
N GLU A 20 -24.50 -17.27 -7.41
CA GLU A 20 -25.07 -16.79 -8.67
C GLU A 20 -24.32 -15.53 -9.09
N LEU A 21 -23.63 -15.59 -10.23
CA LEU A 21 -22.88 -14.47 -10.80
C LEU A 21 -23.67 -13.86 -11.94
N THR A 22 -23.88 -12.55 -11.87
CA THR A 22 -24.50 -11.76 -12.95
C THR A 22 -23.45 -10.91 -13.64
N GLY A 23 -23.31 -11.08 -14.95
CA GLY A 23 -22.44 -10.27 -15.79
C GLY A 23 -23.10 -8.99 -16.30
N ILE A 24 -22.53 -8.44 -17.37
CA ILE A 24 -23.13 -7.31 -18.12
C ILE A 24 -24.40 -7.78 -18.85
N ASN A 25 -24.39 -9.03 -19.32
CA ASN A 25 -25.57 -9.73 -19.80
C ASN A 25 -26.37 -10.27 -18.60
N SER A 26 -27.70 -10.18 -18.67
CA SER A 26 -28.62 -10.57 -17.61
C SER A 26 -28.71 -12.09 -17.40
N LEU A 27 -27.85 -12.89 -18.06
CA LEU A 27 -27.83 -14.33 -17.89
C LEU A 27 -26.99 -14.67 -16.64
N PRO A 28 -27.60 -15.28 -15.62
CA PRO A 28 -26.85 -15.71 -14.45
C PRO A 28 -25.99 -16.92 -14.79
N VAL A 29 -24.80 -16.99 -14.17
CA VAL A 29 -23.91 -18.14 -14.21
C VAL A 29 -23.64 -18.59 -12.79
N PHE A 30 -23.73 -19.89 -12.54
CA PHE A 30 -23.50 -20.46 -11.22
C PHE A 30 -22.06 -20.93 -11.07
N THR A 31 -21.48 -20.71 -9.89
CA THR A 31 -20.22 -21.34 -9.51
C THR A 31 -20.44 -22.81 -9.14
N ILE A 32 -19.38 -23.61 -9.17
CA ILE A 32 -19.41 -25.00 -8.66
C ILE A 32 -19.18 -24.99 -7.14
N GLY A 33 -18.30 -24.11 -6.67
CA GLY A 33 -17.88 -24.02 -5.29
C GLY A 33 -16.69 -23.10 -5.13
N THR A 34 -15.95 -23.28 -4.05
CA THR A 34 -14.74 -22.51 -3.75
C THR A 34 -13.50 -23.39 -3.63
N VAL A 35 -12.34 -22.79 -3.86
CA VAL A 35 -11.04 -23.44 -3.68
C VAL A 35 -10.04 -22.41 -3.15
N VAL A 36 -9.12 -22.82 -2.27
CA VAL A 36 -8.01 -21.99 -1.83
C VAL A 36 -6.78 -22.34 -2.65
N LEU A 37 -6.21 -21.36 -3.35
CA LEU A 37 -5.03 -21.54 -4.20
C LEU A 37 -3.92 -20.60 -3.75
N THR A 38 -2.68 -21.07 -3.87
CA THR A 38 -1.49 -20.23 -3.74
C THR A 38 -1.05 -19.78 -5.12
N ILE A 39 -1.08 -18.47 -5.35
CA ILE A 39 -0.59 -17.82 -6.56
C ILE A 39 0.81 -17.31 -6.28
N GLN A 40 1.74 -17.66 -7.16
CA GLN A 40 3.08 -17.08 -7.15
C GLN A 40 3.09 -15.86 -8.08
N LEU A 41 3.33 -14.68 -7.52
CA LEU A 41 3.56 -13.45 -8.26
C LEU A 41 4.96 -12.93 -7.90
N GLU A 42 5.86 -12.94 -8.88
CA GLU A 42 7.29 -12.66 -8.69
C GLU A 42 7.90 -13.48 -7.55
N SER A 43 8.31 -12.83 -6.46
CA SER A 43 8.91 -13.43 -5.27
C SER A 43 7.90 -13.71 -4.14
N LYS A 44 6.62 -13.39 -4.34
CA LYS A 44 5.57 -13.50 -3.31
C LYS A 44 4.61 -14.64 -3.62
N ASN A 45 4.33 -15.43 -2.59
CA ASN A 45 3.26 -16.43 -2.61
C ASN A 45 2.03 -15.85 -1.92
N ILE A 46 0.92 -15.75 -2.65
CA ILE A 46 -0.34 -15.19 -2.19
C ILE A 46 -1.37 -16.31 -2.12
N THR A 47 -1.89 -16.57 -0.92
CA THR A 47 -2.99 -17.52 -0.77
C THR A 47 -4.31 -16.78 -0.88
N ALA A 48 -5.17 -17.20 -1.80
CA ALA A 48 -6.46 -16.57 -2.03
C ALA A 48 -7.54 -17.59 -2.37
N THR A 49 -8.78 -17.24 -2.03
CA THR A 49 -9.96 -18.06 -2.32
C THR A 49 -10.50 -17.71 -3.71
N PHE A 50 -10.73 -18.75 -4.51
CA PHE A 50 -11.27 -18.66 -5.85
C PHE A 50 -12.64 -19.34 -5.92
N GLN A 51 -13.57 -18.69 -6.62
CA GLN A 51 -14.77 -19.35 -7.12
C GLN A 51 -14.41 -20.24 -8.30
N VAL A 52 -14.87 -21.48 -8.27
CA VAL A 52 -14.66 -22.45 -9.35
C VAL A 52 -15.82 -22.38 -10.33
N MET A 53 -15.52 -22.30 -11.63
CA MET A 53 -16.48 -22.21 -12.71
C MET A 53 -16.46 -23.48 -13.57
N ASN A 54 -17.58 -23.76 -14.24
CA ASN A 54 -17.58 -24.71 -15.35
C ASN A 54 -16.68 -24.22 -16.50
N ASP A 55 -16.17 -25.16 -17.29
CA ASP A 55 -15.21 -24.87 -18.37
C ASP A 55 -15.84 -24.13 -19.55
N ASP A 56 -17.17 -24.15 -19.65
CA ASP A 56 -17.97 -23.39 -20.62
C ASP A 56 -18.13 -21.91 -20.27
N PHE A 57 -17.56 -21.46 -19.13
CA PHE A 57 -17.56 -20.05 -18.75
C PHE A 57 -16.93 -19.19 -19.86
N PRO A 58 -17.60 -18.12 -20.33
CA PRO A 58 -17.30 -17.46 -21.61
C PRO A 58 -16.12 -16.47 -21.54
N ILE A 59 -14.98 -16.94 -21.05
CA ILE A 59 -13.68 -16.26 -21.16
C ILE A 59 -12.69 -17.20 -21.81
N PRO A 60 -11.78 -16.72 -22.68
CA PRO A 60 -10.74 -17.56 -23.25
C PRO A 60 -9.65 -17.93 -22.24
N GLU A 61 -9.45 -17.12 -21.20
CA GLU A 61 -8.43 -17.33 -20.17
C GLU A 61 -8.85 -18.40 -19.14
N ALA A 62 -7.90 -18.77 -18.27
CA ALA A 62 -8.09 -19.71 -17.17
C ALA A 62 -9.06 -19.20 -16.09
N GLY A 63 -9.12 -17.88 -15.88
CA GLY A 63 -9.86 -17.29 -14.77
C GLY A 63 -9.75 -15.77 -14.70
N ILE A 64 -10.35 -15.20 -13.66
CA ILE A 64 -10.36 -13.75 -13.41
C ILE A 64 -9.88 -13.48 -11.99
N LEU A 65 -8.91 -12.56 -11.85
CA LEU A 65 -8.54 -11.95 -10.58
C LEU A 65 -9.48 -10.78 -10.30
N GLY A 66 -10.41 -10.99 -9.37
CA GLY A 66 -11.44 -10.00 -9.04
C GLY A 66 -10.95 -8.92 -8.07
N ALA A 67 -11.79 -7.90 -7.85
CA ALA A 67 -11.52 -6.81 -6.92
C ALA A 67 -11.09 -7.24 -5.50
N PRO A 68 -11.62 -8.33 -4.89
CA PRO A 68 -11.14 -8.80 -3.59
C PRO A 68 -9.64 -9.12 -3.61
N PHE A 69 -9.21 -9.92 -4.59
CA PHE A 69 -7.80 -10.27 -4.76
C PHE A 69 -6.93 -9.02 -4.95
N LEU A 70 -7.36 -8.09 -5.82
CA LEU A 70 -6.59 -6.88 -6.12
C LEU A 70 -6.44 -5.98 -4.88
N ARG A 71 -7.54 -5.76 -4.14
CA ARG A 71 -7.56 -4.89 -2.97
C ARG A 71 -6.80 -5.48 -1.79
N GLU A 72 -7.01 -6.76 -1.50
CA GLU A 72 -6.39 -7.45 -0.36
C GLU A 72 -4.88 -7.57 -0.51
N ASN A 73 -4.37 -7.57 -1.75
CA ASN A 73 -2.96 -7.74 -2.04
C ASN A 73 -2.24 -6.45 -2.45
N GLY A 74 -2.89 -5.28 -2.35
CA GLY A 74 -2.27 -3.99 -2.68
C GLY A 74 -1.81 -3.93 -4.14
N VAL A 75 -2.58 -4.52 -5.06
CA VAL A 75 -2.24 -4.55 -6.48
C VAL A 75 -2.46 -3.17 -7.09
N SER A 76 -1.43 -2.62 -7.73
CA SER A 76 -1.49 -1.42 -8.54
C SER A 76 -1.56 -1.76 -10.04
N ILE A 77 -2.43 -1.06 -10.77
CA ILE A 77 -2.60 -1.23 -12.21
C ILE A 77 -2.22 0.09 -12.88
N ASP A 78 -1.11 0.10 -13.60
CA ASP A 78 -0.66 1.26 -14.36
C ASP A 78 -0.99 1.08 -15.85
N PHE A 79 -1.97 1.85 -16.32
CA PHE A 79 -2.42 1.85 -17.71
C PHE A 79 -1.40 2.48 -18.68
N LYS A 80 -0.54 3.40 -18.21
CA LYS A 80 0.47 4.05 -19.08
C LYS A 80 1.55 3.06 -19.46
N THR A 81 2.00 2.27 -18.50
CA THR A 81 3.03 1.25 -18.71
C THR A 81 2.44 -0.11 -19.06
N SER A 82 1.12 -0.29 -18.96
CA SER A 82 0.44 -1.58 -19.12
C SER A 82 1.00 -2.65 -18.18
N THR A 83 1.28 -2.26 -16.93
CA THR A 83 1.85 -3.14 -15.90
C THR A 83 0.91 -3.31 -14.72
N LEU A 84 1.06 -4.46 -14.06
CA LEU A 84 0.43 -4.78 -12.80
C LEU A 84 1.54 -5.06 -11.80
N SER A 85 1.56 -4.30 -10.71
CA SER A 85 2.60 -4.41 -9.67
C SER A 85 1.97 -4.70 -8.32
N ILE A 86 2.70 -5.46 -7.51
CA ILE A 86 2.37 -5.69 -6.10
C ILE A 86 3.53 -5.10 -5.31
N GLU A 87 3.22 -4.26 -4.32
CA GLU A 87 4.25 -3.80 -3.40
C GLU A 87 4.79 -4.99 -2.61
N VAL A 88 5.98 -5.43 -2.99
CA VAL A 88 6.75 -6.41 -2.24
C VAL A 88 7.30 -5.68 -1.03
N SER A 89 6.83 -6.05 0.16
CA SER A 89 7.38 -5.59 1.44
C SER A 89 8.77 -6.22 1.66
N GLY A 90 9.72 -5.83 0.82
CA GLY A 90 11.14 -6.08 0.93
C GLY A 90 11.82 -4.80 0.50
N HIS A 91 12.09 -3.91 1.45
CA HIS A 91 12.54 -2.51 1.32
C HIS A 91 13.33 -2.17 0.05
N PRO A 92 13.00 -1.04 -0.61
CA PRO A 92 13.48 0.26 -0.14
C PRO A 92 12.35 1.27 0.12
N GLU A 93 12.65 2.22 1.00
CA GLU A 93 11.93 3.48 1.28
C GLU A 93 10.98 3.96 0.16
N SER A 94 9.65 3.94 0.39
CA SER A 94 8.65 4.97 0.03
C SER A 94 7.26 4.49 0.52
N PRO A 95 6.35 5.37 0.96
CA PRO A 95 5.52 5.14 2.15
C PRO A 95 4.14 4.51 1.86
N GLU A 96 3.76 3.56 2.72
CA GLU A 96 2.39 3.04 2.84
C GLU A 96 1.37 4.19 3.04
N PRO A 97 0.21 4.18 2.37
CA PRO A 97 -0.89 5.06 2.73
C PRO A 97 -1.57 4.54 4.01
N GLN A 98 -1.32 5.27 5.11
CA GLN A 98 -2.07 5.22 6.37
C GLN A 98 -1.89 3.95 7.23
N LYS A 99 -0.69 3.78 7.78
CA LYS A 99 -0.56 3.35 9.18
C LYS A 99 -0.29 4.58 10.02
N VAL A 100 -0.89 4.62 11.22
CA VAL A 100 -0.56 5.43 12.40
C VAL A 100 0.71 6.28 12.22
N PRO A 101 0.69 7.62 12.40
CA PRO A 101 1.89 8.43 12.20
C PRO A 101 3.05 7.76 12.94
N GLN A 102 4.04 7.26 12.18
CA GLN A 102 5.18 6.59 12.77
C GLN A 102 5.83 7.60 13.71
N THR A 103 5.72 7.36 15.00
CA THR A 103 6.29 8.22 16.02
C THR A 103 7.79 8.28 15.79
N ILE A 104 8.29 9.47 15.47
CA ILE A 104 9.70 9.75 15.32
C ILE A 104 10.29 9.92 16.71
N ILE A 105 11.33 9.15 17.02
CA ILE A 105 12.07 9.27 18.27
C ILE A 105 13.33 10.08 18.01
N ILE A 106 13.39 11.29 18.55
CA ILE A 106 14.57 12.14 18.52
C ILE A 106 15.34 11.91 19.81
N GLN A 107 16.58 11.43 19.68
CA GLN A 107 17.42 11.11 20.85
C GLN A 107 17.78 12.39 21.63
N PRO A 108 18.09 12.29 22.94
CA PRO A 108 18.60 13.41 23.72
C PRO A 108 19.81 14.05 23.05
N ARG A 109 19.92 15.39 23.09
CA ARG A 109 21.10 16.14 22.64
C ARG A 109 21.58 15.79 21.22
N SER A 110 20.67 15.35 20.34
CA SER A 110 21.01 14.93 18.98
C SER A 110 20.38 15.82 17.92
N GLU A 111 21.06 15.89 16.78
CA GLU A 111 20.49 16.35 15.52
C GLU A 111 19.89 15.14 14.78
N THR A 112 18.69 15.27 14.23
CA THR A 112 18.01 14.19 13.51
C THR A 112 17.30 14.75 12.29
N LEU A 113 17.38 14.03 11.16
CA LEU A 113 16.61 14.35 9.97
C LEU A 113 15.20 13.75 10.10
N ILE A 114 14.19 14.58 9.93
CA ILE A 114 12.78 14.16 9.99
C ILE A 114 12.03 14.61 8.73
N PRO A 115 11.01 13.86 8.30
CA PRO A 115 10.12 14.30 7.24
C PRO A 115 9.07 15.29 7.77
N ILE A 116 8.83 16.35 7.01
CA ILE A 116 7.65 17.22 7.14
C ILE A 116 6.73 16.95 5.95
N VAL A 117 5.50 16.57 6.24
CA VAL A 117 4.50 16.25 5.22
C VAL A 117 3.90 17.54 4.69
N THR A 118 3.70 17.62 3.37
CA THR A 118 3.16 18.81 2.71
C THR A 118 2.26 18.44 1.54
N ASN A 119 1.24 19.24 1.30
CA ASN A 119 0.35 19.12 0.14
C ASN A 119 0.80 20.00 -1.05
N LYS A 120 1.98 20.59 -0.96
CA LYS A 120 2.58 21.38 -2.05
C LYS A 120 3.01 20.46 -3.19
N GLU A 121 3.00 20.99 -4.40
CA GLU A 121 3.41 20.23 -5.59
C GLU A 121 4.89 19.84 -5.52
N ASP A 122 5.20 18.62 -5.96
CA ASP A 122 6.58 18.14 -6.07
C ASP A 122 7.43 19.08 -6.94
N GLY A 123 8.67 19.32 -6.51
CA GLY A 123 9.59 20.28 -7.11
C GLY A 123 9.45 21.72 -6.58
N THR A 124 8.40 22.04 -5.82
CA THR A 124 8.25 23.34 -5.14
C THR A 124 9.40 23.58 -4.17
N THR A 125 10.07 24.73 -4.27
CA THR A 125 11.10 25.12 -3.30
C THR A 125 10.46 25.83 -2.11
N LEU A 126 10.74 25.36 -0.90
CA LEU A 126 10.24 25.89 0.36
C LEU A 126 11.38 26.49 1.18
N LEU A 127 11.12 27.66 1.76
CA LEU A 127 11.96 28.30 2.76
C LEU A 127 11.23 28.23 4.10
N ILE A 128 11.84 27.58 5.09
CA ILE A 128 11.33 27.52 6.47
C ILE A 128 12.36 28.15 7.39
N HIS A 129 11.93 29.10 8.19
CA HIS A 129 12.81 29.76 9.16
C HIS A 129 12.95 28.91 10.42
N ALA A 130 14.11 29.06 11.08
CA ALA A 130 14.40 28.39 12.33
C ALA A 130 13.33 28.73 13.39
N GLN A 131 12.77 27.71 14.01
CA GLN A 131 11.70 27.86 15.00
C GLN A 131 11.60 26.62 15.92
N PRO A 132 11.04 26.77 17.12
CA PRO A 132 10.69 25.61 17.93
C PRO A 132 9.55 24.82 17.28
N ILE A 133 9.59 23.49 17.41
CA ILE A 133 8.50 22.61 16.93
C ILE A 133 7.91 21.85 18.11
N GLY A 134 6.58 21.96 18.27
CA GLY A 134 5.87 21.39 19.41
C GLY A 134 6.24 22.05 20.75
N GLU A 135 5.93 21.37 21.85
CA GLU A 135 6.05 21.95 23.20
C GLU A 135 7.33 21.53 23.96
N LYS A 136 8.19 20.67 23.37
CA LYS A 136 9.26 19.98 24.11
C LYS A 136 10.66 20.22 23.54
N GLY A 137 11.25 21.40 23.66
CA GLY A 137 12.71 21.59 23.48
C GLY A 137 13.33 21.16 22.12
N ILE A 138 12.51 20.98 21.08
CA ILE A 138 12.94 20.70 19.72
C ILE A 138 13.08 22.02 18.96
N LEU A 139 14.23 22.20 18.31
CA LEU A 139 14.51 23.35 17.46
C LEU A 139 14.72 22.90 16.01
N LEU A 140 13.98 23.51 15.09
CA LEU A 140 14.21 23.40 13.66
C LEU A 140 15.20 24.48 13.22
N GLY A 141 16.16 24.12 12.37
CA GLY A 141 17.05 25.08 11.72
C GLY A 141 16.40 25.84 10.56
N ASN A 142 17.13 26.77 9.94
CA ASN A 142 16.71 27.37 8.67
C ASN A 142 16.87 26.35 7.54
N ILE A 143 15.83 26.19 6.71
CA ILE A 143 15.82 25.21 5.63
C ILE A 143 15.43 25.87 4.32
N VAL A 144 16.16 25.51 3.26
CA VAL A 144 15.74 25.70 1.87
C VAL A 144 15.77 24.32 1.22
N ASN A 145 14.60 23.76 0.92
CA ASN A 145 14.48 22.41 0.37
C ASN A 145 13.39 22.33 -0.71
N LYS A 146 13.42 21.29 -1.53
CA LYS A 146 12.40 21.01 -2.55
C LYS A 146 11.50 19.88 -2.09
N VAL A 147 10.21 20.03 -2.37
CA VAL A 147 9.20 18.98 -2.13
C VAL A 147 9.51 17.80 -3.05
N ASN A 148 9.55 16.59 -2.47
CA ASN A 148 9.69 15.34 -3.19
C ASN A 148 8.75 14.32 -2.55
N GLU A 149 7.91 13.67 -3.34
CA GLU A 149 6.94 12.68 -2.87
C GLU A 149 6.04 13.21 -1.73
N GLY A 150 5.61 14.48 -1.82
CA GLY A 150 4.72 15.10 -0.82
C GLY A 150 5.36 15.40 0.54
N GLN A 151 6.70 15.39 0.63
CA GLN A 151 7.42 15.69 1.87
C GLN A 151 8.70 16.50 1.63
N ILE A 152 9.25 17.07 2.70
CA ILE A 152 10.60 17.62 2.75
C ILE A 152 11.35 17.03 3.95
N LEU A 153 12.66 16.82 3.81
CA LEU A 153 13.50 16.45 4.95
C LEU A 153 14.07 17.70 5.61
N VAL A 154 14.00 17.73 6.93
CA VAL A 154 14.48 18.84 7.75
C VAL A 154 15.38 18.34 8.87
N SER A 155 16.32 19.18 9.29
CA SER A 155 17.10 18.93 10.49
C SER A 155 16.43 19.54 11.71
N VAL A 156 16.23 18.72 12.74
CA VAL A 156 15.76 19.14 14.05
C VAL A 156 16.77 18.75 15.13
N ILE A 157 16.91 19.60 16.13
CA ILE A 157 17.81 19.42 17.26
C ILE A 157 16.97 19.25 18.53
N ASN A 158 17.18 18.13 19.22
CA ASN A 158 16.69 17.95 20.58
C ASN A 158 17.68 18.56 21.58
N THR A 159 17.27 19.62 22.26
CA THR A 159 18.11 20.29 23.27
C THR A 159 17.93 19.74 24.69
N SER A 160 16.98 18.83 24.89
CA SER A 160 16.68 18.22 26.18
C SER A 160 17.56 16.99 26.48
N GLU A 161 17.52 16.54 27.74
CA GLU A 161 18.19 15.33 28.22
C GLU A 161 17.36 14.05 27.98
N ASP A 162 16.11 14.19 27.56
CA ASP A 162 15.18 13.07 27.36
C ASP A 162 14.93 12.85 25.87
N HIS A 163 14.57 11.62 25.51
CA HIS A 163 14.12 11.33 24.15
C HIS A 163 12.74 11.97 23.94
N ILE A 164 12.49 12.46 22.73
CA ILE A 164 11.22 13.08 22.39
C ILE A 164 10.58 12.31 21.25
N GLU A 165 9.37 11.88 21.52
CA GLU A 165 8.46 11.27 20.56
C GLU A 165 7.64 12.37 19.87
N LEU A 166 7.70 12.40 18.54
CA LEU A 166 7.04 13.39 17.70
C LEU A 166 6.31 12.68 16.55
N CYS A 167 5.08 13.07 16.26
CA CYS A 167 4.45 12.69 14.99
C CYS A 167 5.02 13.56 13.85
N PRO A 168 5.26 13.04 12.64
CA PRO A 168 5.72 13.84 11.51
C PRO A 168 4.84 15.10 11.35
N PRO A 169 5.41 16.31 11.48
CA PRO A 169 4.62 17.54 11.43
C PRO A 169 4.10 17.78 10.02
N GLN A 170 2.91 18.38 9.91
CA GLN A 170 2.43 18.93 8.64
C GLN A 170 3.04 20.31 8.44
N LEU A 171 3.30 20.70 7.18
CA LEU A 171 3.79 22.06 6.89
C LEU A 171 2.84 23.17 7.38
N GLY A 172 1.54 22.88 7.50
CA GLY A 172 0.57 23.83 8.05
C GLY A 172 0.64 24.02 9.58
N ASP A 173 1.37 23.15 10.28
CA ASP A 173 1.56 23.21 11.74
C ASP A 173 2.85 23.99 12.12
N LEU A 174 3.56 24.53 11.12
CA LEU A 174 4.82 25.27 11.22
C LEU A 174 4.66 26.74 10.87
#